data_AF-A0AAU8RG06-F1
#
_entry.id   AF-A0AAU8RG06-F1
#
_cell.length_a   1.000
_cell.length_b   1.000
_cell.length_c   1.000
_cell.angle_alpha   90.00
_cell.angle_beta   90.00
_cell.angle_gamma   90.00
#
_symmetry.space_group_name_H-M   'P 1'
#
loop_
_entity.id
_entity.type
_entity.pdbx_description
1 polymer ?
#
loop_
_entity_poly.entity_id
_entity_poly.type
_entity_poly.pdbx_seq_one_letter_code
_entity_poly.pdbx_strand_id
1 'polypeptide(L)'
;MEKINSNISRLSLHDSHLEKITKVGNNLKIEFDWAFLSDYKEMNIKDGIVVGKSILEIIGYNSELFKLEFKGSVGFENKASIELPFADNITQNWDVILDNEINDVEKKVKISGFYNYENIPCWINWTFEYQGAELKWDSYVLHEDWKKGAVPE
;
A
#
# COMPACT_ATOMS: atom_id res chain seq x y z
N MET A 1 19.72 -3.84 1.90
CA MET A 1 18.56 -3.18 2.49
C MET A 1 18.79 -1.69 2.76
N GLU A 2 18.29 -0.88 1.85
CA GLU A 2 18.11 0.57 2.00
C GLU A 2 16.80 0.86 2.73
N LYS A 3 16.65 2.10 3.22
CA LYS A 3 15.45 2.51 3.95
C LYS A 3 15.22 4.01 4.00
N ILE A 4 13.96 4.40 4.16
CA ILE A 4 13.54 5.74 4.60
C ILE A 4 12.55 5.63 5.75
N ASN A 5 12.58 6.59 6.66
CA ASN A 5 11.71 6.65 7.84
C ASN A 5 11.04 8.03 8.04
N SER A 6 11.06 8.85 6.99
CA SER A 6 10.44 10.18 6.97
C SER A 6 9.93 10.50 5.57
N ASN A 7 8.96 11.40 5.48
CA ASN A 7 8.33 11.80 4.22
C ASN A 7 7.85 10.59 3.40
N ILE A 8 7.18 9.64 4.07
CA ILE A 8 6.67 8.40 3.46
C ILE A 8 5.47 8.70 2.55
N SER A 9 4.85 9.88 2.70
CA SER A 9 3.84 10.43 1.79
C SER A 9 4.21 10.44 0.29
N ARG A 10 5.49 10.29 -0.05
CA ARG A 10 5.99 10.18 -1.43
C ARG A 10 5.82 8.81 -2.07
N LEU A 11 5.42 7.81 -1.28
CA LEU A 11 5.26 6.41 -1.70
C LEU A 11 3.96 6.23 -2.49
N SER A 12 4.08 5.60 -3.66
CA SER A 12 2.97 5.11 -4.47
C SER A 12 3.04 3.60 -4.62
N LEU A 13 1.90 2.96 -4.43
CA LEU A 13 1.66 1.52 -4.47
C LEU A 13 0.72 1.15 -5.63
N HIS A 14 0.47 2.06 -6.56
CA HIS A 14 -0.40 1.80 -7.71
C HIS A 14 0.13 0.61 -8.53
N ASP A 15 -0.74 -0.33 -8.87
CA ASP A 15 -0.45 -1.60 -9.54
C ASP A 15 0.49 -2.55 -8.76
N SER A 16 0.70 -2.35 -7.46
CA SER A 16 1.42 -3.31 -6.62
C SER A 16 0.48 -4.36 -6.02
N HIS A 17 1.03 -5.53 -5.73
CA HIS A 17 0.35 -6.63 -5.07
C HIS A 17 0.74 -6.67 -3.59
N LEU A 18 -0.26 -6.88 -2.73
CA LEU A 18 -0.04 -7.20 -1.32
C LEU A 18 0.43 -8.65 -1.19
N GLU A 19 1.72 -8.86 -0.92
CA GLU A 19 2.24 -10.21 -0.72
C GLU A 19 1.92 -10.75 0.67
N LYS A 20 2.07 -9.90 1.69
CA LYS A 20 1.91 -10.32 3.08
C LYS A 20 1.58 -9.16 3.99
N ILE A 21 0.71 -9.42 4.95
CA ILE A 21 0.46 -8.53 6.08
C ILE A 21 0.75 -9.29 7.37
N THR A 22 1.53 -8.70 8.27
CA THR A 22 1.81 -9.26 9.60
C THR A 22 1.53 -8.21 10.66
N LYS A 23 0.70 -8.55 11.65
CA LYS A 23 0.39 -7.70 12.79
C LYS A 23 0.98 -8.30 14.06
N VAL A 24 1.69 -7.49 14.85
CA VAL A 24 2.24 -7.88 16.16
C VAL A 24 2.05 -6.72 17.13
N GLY A 25 1.05 -6.84 18.01
CA GLY A 25 0.64 -5.72 18.88
C GLY A 25 0.20 -4.52 18.05
N ASN A 26 0.79 -3.35 18.32
CA ASN A 26 0.52 -2.10 17.58
C ASN A 26 1.51 -1.87 16.43
N ASN A 27 2.18 -2.92 15.97
CA ASN A 27 3.06 -2.86 14.81
C ASN A 27 2.43 -3.63 13.66
N LEU A 28 2.53 -3.06 12.46
CA LEU A 28 2.02 -3.61 11.22
C LEU A 28 3.16 -3.66 10.21
N LYS A 29 3.36 -4.82 9.59
CA LYS A 29 4.30 -5.00 8.49
C LYS A 29 3.50 -5.34 7.24
N ILE A 30 3.72 -4.57 6.18
CA ILE A 30 3.09 -4.78 4.88
C ILE A 30 4.20 -5.04 3.85
N GLU A 31 4.10 -6.16 3.14
CA GLU A 31 5.04 -6.54 2.09
C GLU A 31 4.36 -6.41 0.72
N PHE A 32 5.06 -5.76 -0.22
CA PHE A 32 4.60 -5.55 -1.60
C PHE A 32 5.66 -6.02 -2.58
N ASP A 33 5.22 -6.43 -3.77
CA ASP A 33 6.09 -6.85 -4.87
C ASP A 33 6.93 -5.70 -5.45
N TRP A 34 6.39 -4.49 -5.48
CA TRP A 34 7.11 -3.28 -5.89
C TRP A 34 6.45 -2.01 -5.33
N ALA A 35 7.15 -0.88 -5.43
CA ALA A 35 6.58 0.44 -5.19
C ALA A 35 7.32 1.55 -5.96
N PHE A 36 6.67 2.69 -6.14
CA PHE A 36 7.31 3.91 -6.64
C PHE A 36 7.53 4.90 -5.50
N LEU A 37 8.77 5.36 -5.32
CA LEU A 37 9.11 6.42 -4.39
C LEU A 37 9.48 7.68 -5.17
N SER A 38 8.60 8.68 -5.14
CA SER A 38 8.86 9.96 -5.79
C SER A 38 9.94 10.76 -5.05
N ASP A 39 10.66 11.63 -5.77
CA ASP A 39 11.57 12.63 -5.21
C ASP A 39 12.51 12.04 -4.15
N TYR A 40 13.36 11.07 -4.51
CA TYR A 40 14.26 10.37 -3.59
C TYR A 40 15.43 11.28 -3.15
N LYS A 41 15.08 12.28 -2.32
CA LYS A 41 15.94 13.35 -1.81
C LYS A 41 17.18 12.84 -1.08
N GLU A 42 17.04 11.70 -0.41
CA GLU A 42 18.10 11.06 0.36
C GLU A 42 19.33 10.76 -0.51
N MET A 43 19.13 10.58 -1.82
CA MET A 43 20.18 10.42 -2.82
C MET A 43 20.22 11.51 -3.90
N ASN A 44 19.50 12.62 -3.69
CA ASN A 44 19.39 13.73 -4.64
C ASN A 44 18.84 13.31 -6.03
N ILE A 45 17.94 12.32 -6.06
CA ILE A 45 17.28 11.82 -7.28
C ILE A 45 15.88 12.44 -7.39
N LYS A 46 15.67 13.30 -8.39
CA LYS A 46 14.41 14.07 -8.51
C LYS A 46 13.23 13.27 -9.05
N ASP A 47 13.46 12.41 -10.04
CA ASP A 47 12.39 11.70 -10.76
C ASP A 47 11.82 10.50 -9.99
N GLY A 48 12.44 10.18 -8.85
CA GLY A 48 12.09 9.04 -8.01
C GLY A 48 12.76 7.74 -8.45
N ILE A 49 12.45 6.69 -7.69
CA ILE A 49 12.95 5.34 -7.91
C ILE A 49 11.78 4.36 -7.93
N VAL A 50 11.92 3.30 -8.71
CA VAL A 50 11.06 2.12 -8.61
C VAL A 50 11.82 1.12 -7.75
N VAL A 51 11.26 0.81 -6.58
CA VAL A 51 11.83 -0.19 -5.67
C VAL A 51 11.19 -1.54 -5.98
N GLY A 52 11.99 -2.60 -5.89
CA GLY A 52 11.49 -3.97 -5.99
C GLY A 52 10.72 -4.36 -4.73
N LYS A 53 10.77 -5.66 -4.41
CA LYS A 53 10.15 -6.19 -3.20
C LYS A 53 10.50 -5.34 -1.99
N SER A 54 9.47 -4.84 -1.32
CA SER A 54 9.62 -3.82 -0.29
C SER A 54 8.72 -4.10 0.91
N ILE A 55 9.12 -3.51 2.04
CA ILE A 55 8.47 -3.69 3.33
C ILE A 55 8.15 -2.31 3.89
N LEU A 56 6.88 -2.05 4.16
CA LEU A 56 6.41 -0.92 4.94
C LEU A 56 6.12 -1.37 6.37
N GLU A 57 6.94 -0.91 7.31
CA GLU A 57 6.73 -1.10 8.75
C GLU A 57 6.03 0.11 9.33
N ILE A 58 4.88 -0.12 9.96
CA ILE A 58 4.05 0.87 10.62
C ILE A 58 4.12 0.63 12.14
N ILE A 59 4.43 1.69 12.87
CA ILE A 59 4.58 1.70 14.35
C ILE A 59 3.44 2.53 14.95
N GLY A 60 2.87 2.04 16.05
CA GLY A 60 1.79 2.74 16.75
C GLY A 60 0.47 2.69 15.98
N TYR A 61 0.28 1.63 15.22
CA TYR A 61 -0.88 1.32 14.41
C TYR A 61 -2.16 1.28 15.25
N ASN A 62 -3.17 2.05 14.84
CA ASN A 62 -4.47 2.12 15.51
C ASN A 62 -5.58 2.63 14.56
N SER A 63 -6.81 2.76 15.08
CA SER A 63 -7.97 3.31 14.36
C SER A 63 -8.19 2.66 12.98
N GLU A 64 -8.01 1.34 12.90
CA GLU A 64 -8.17 0.58 11.66
C GLU A 64 -9.63 0.52 11.22
N LEU A 65 -9.85 0.68 9.91
CA LEU A 65 -11.11 0.41 9.25
C LEU A 65 -10.87 -0.25 7.88
N PHE A 66 -11.55 -1.37 7.62
CA PHE A 66 -11.79 -1.84 6.26
C PHE A 66 -13.21 -1.54 5.85
N LYS A 67 -13.35 -0.88 4.70
CA LYS A 67 -14.65 -0.60 4.11
C LYS A 67 -14.69 -1.12 2.68
N LEU A 68 -15.67 -1.97 2.42
CA LEU A 68 -16.00 -2.45 1.09
C LEU A 68 -17.08 -1.57 0.45
N GLU A 69 -16.88 -1.23 -0.81
CA GLU A 69 -17.81 -0.44 -1.62
C GLU A 69 -18.15 -1.17 -2.93
N PHE A 70 -19.43 -1.29 -3.24
CA PHE A 70 -19.94 -2.08 -4.38
C PHE A 70 -20.42 -1.21 -5.55
N LYS A 71 -20.30 0.12 -5.46
CA LYS A 71 -20.85 1.06 -6.45
C LYS A 71 -20.29 0.86 -7.86
N GLY A 72 -19.08 0.31 -7.98
CA GLY A 72 -18.44 -0.03 -9.26
C GLY A 72 -18.62 -1.49 -9.71
N SER A 73 -19.39 -2.28 -8.96
CA SER A 73 -19.53 -3.72 -9.15
C SER A 73 -20.77 -4.04 -9.96
N VAL A 74 -20.60 -4.61 -11.15
CA VAL A 74 -21.71 -4.91 -12.08
C VAL A 74 -22.74 -5.83 -11.40
N GLY A 75 -23.99 -5.38 -11.32
CA GLY A 75 -25.09 -6.11 -10.67
C GLY A 75 -25.17 -5.96 -9.15
N PHE A 76 -24.27 -5.17 -8.54
CA PHE A 76 -24.22 -4.91 -7.09
C PHE A 76 -24.10 -3.41 -6.77
N GLU A 77 -24.37 -2.53 -7.73
CA GLU A 77 -24.13 -1.08 -7.63
C GLU A 77 -24.93 -0.42 -6.49
N ASN A 78 -26.08 -1.02 -6.13
CA ASN A 78 -26.96 -0.57 -5.06
C ASN A 78 -26.70 -1.27 -3.72
N LYS A 79 -25.75 -2.22 -3.65
CA LYS A 79 -25.41 -2.89 -2.39
C LYS A 79 -24.74 -1.88 -1.46
N ALA A 80 -25.23 -1.82 -0.22
CA ALA A 80 -24.66 -0.95 0.80
C ALA A 80 -23.19 -1.31 1.08
N SER A 81 -22.38 -0.31 1.44
CA SER A 81 -21.02 -0.54 1.89
C SER A 81 -21.00 -1.38 3.16
N ILE A 82 -19.96 -2.20 3.31
CA ILE A 82 -19.77 -3.08 4.46
C ILE A 82 -18.46 -2.70 5.14
N GLU A 83 -18.49 -2.61 6.46
CA GLU A 83 -17.27 -2.52 7.27
C GLU A 83 -16.89 -3.90 7.76
N LEU A 84 -15.62 -4.26 7.64
CA LEU A 84 -15.11 -5.56 8.05
C LEU A 84 -13.99 -5.42 9.08
N PRO A 85 -13.88 -6.35 10.03
CA PRO A 85 -12.66 -6.49 10.80
C PRO A 85 -11.52 -6.96 9.88
N PHE A 86 -10.27 -6.72 10.30
CA PHE A 86 -9.13 -7.35 9.66
C PHE A 86 -9.26 -8.87 9.68
N ALA A 87 -8.92 -9.51 8.56
CA ALA A 87 -8.79 -10.95 8.47
C ALA A 87 -7.40 -11.30 7.94
N ASP A 88 -6.77 -12.33 8.50
CA ASP A 88 -5.41 -12.75 8.12
C ASP A 88 -5.28 -13.14 6.65
N ASN A 89 -6.39 -13.50 6.00
CA ASN A 89 -6.46 -13.87 4.60
C ASN A 89 -6.84 -12.73 3.65
N ILE A 90 -6.81 -11.47 4.10
CA ILE A 90 -7.22 -10.33 3.28
C ILE A 90 -6.40 -10.22 1.98
N THR A 91 -5.13 -10.61 2.01
CA THR A 91 -4.25 -10.59 0.83
C THR A 91 -4.65 -11.63 -0.23
N GLN A 92 -5.39 -12.68 0.14
CA GLN A 92 -5.85 -13.71 -0.82
C GLN A 92 -6.99 -13.22 -1.70
N ASN A 93 -7.72 -12.20 -1.23
CA ASN A 93 -8.88 -11.65 -1.91
C ASN A 93 -8.61 -10.24 -2.44
N TRP A 94 -7.45 -9.65 -2.14
CA TRP A 94 -7.06 -8.34 -2.63
C TRP A 94 -6.21 -8.51 -3.89
N ASP A 95 -6.81 -8.25 -5.04
CA ASP A 95 -6.17 -8.53 -6.33
C ASP A 95 -5.00 -7.57 -6.59
N VAL A 96 -5.24 -6.26 -6.51
CA VAL A 96 -4.24 -5.24 -6.81
C VAL A 96 -4.51 -3.96 -6.03
N ILE A 97 -3.46 -3.27 -5.60
CA ILE A 97 -3.56 -1.91 -5.06
C ILE A 97 -3.69 -0.94 -6.25
N LEU A 98 -4.72 -0.10 -6.20
CA LEU A 98 -4.96 0.91 -7.23
C LEU A 98 -4.74 2.32 -6.72
N ASP A 99 -4.74 2.52 -5.41
CA ASP A 99 -4.52 3.83 -4.84
C ASP A 99 -3.99 3.72 -3.42
N ASN A 100 -3.13 4.66 -3.04
CA ASN A 100 -2.74 4.85 -1.66
C ASN A 100 -2.54 6.32 -1.36
N GLU A 101 -2.92 6.70 -0.15
CA GLU A 101 -2.70 8.04 0.39
C GLU A 101 -2.00 7.90 1.73
N ILE A 102 -0.89 8.61 1.90
CA ILE A 102 -0.16 8.65 3.17
C ILE A 102 -0.03 10.12 3.57
N ASN A 103 -0.69 10.50 4.65
CA ASN A 103 -0.63 11.85 5.18
C ASN A 103 0.31 11.86 6.40
N ASP A 104 1.52 12.39 6.22
CA ASP A 104 2.54 12.50 7.27
C ASP A 104 2.16 13.48 8.40
N VAL A 105 1.25 14.43 8.15
CA VAL A 105 0.80 15.45 9.13
C VAL A 105 -0.31 14.88 10.01
N GLU A 106 -1.33 14.28 9.40
CA GLU A 106 -2.44 13.65 10.12
C GLU A 106 -2.10 12.26 10.65
N LYS A 107 -0.95 11.71 10.24
CA LYS A 107 -0.53 10.34 10.53
C LYS A 107 -1.58 9.30 10.16
N LYS A 108 -2.11 9.42 8.94
CA LYS A 108 -3.09 8.51 8.38
C LYS A 108 -2.59 7.87 7.10
N VAL A 109 -2.99 6.62 6.90
CA VAL A 109 -2.76 5.85 5.69
C VAL A 109 -4.11 5.38 5.16
N LYS A 110 -4.26 5.42 3.84
CA LYS A 110 -5.30 4.74 3.08
C LYS A 110 -4.62 3.89 2.01
N ILE A 111 -4.99 2.62 1.91
CA ILE A 111 -4.60 1.73 0.81
C ILE A 111 -5.90 1.18 0.23
N SER A 112 -6.06 1.24 -1.09
CA SER A 112 -7.30 0.87 -1.75
C SER A 112 -7.06 0.12 -3.04
N GLY A 113 -8.03 -0.69 -3.44
CA GLY A 113 -7.91 -1.47 -4.66
C GLY A 113 -9.07 -2.42 -4.91
N PHE A 114 -8.85 -3.34 -5.83
CA PHE A 114 -9.83 -4.37 -6.15
C PHE A 114 -9.77 -5.50 -5.14
N TYR A 115 -10.95 -5.91 -4.69
CA TYR A 115 -11.13 -6.97 -3.72
C TYR A 115 -12.27 -7.90 -4.12
N ASN A 116 -12.13 -9.19 -3.85
CA ASN A 116 -13.16 -10.18 -4.10
C ASN A 116 -13.81 -10.61 -2.79
N TYR A 117 -15.01 -10.08 -2.51
CA TYR A 117 -15.77 -10.43 -1.32
C TYR A 117 -16.89 -11.44 -1.67
N GLU A 118 -16.76 -12.68 -1.22
CA GLU A 118 -17.77 -13.73 -1.45
C GLU A 118 -18.10 -13.95 -2.95
N ASN A 119 -17.08 -13.89 -3.82
CA ASN A 119 -17.22 -13.93 -5.29
C ASN A 119 -17.88 -12.68 -5.91
N ILE A 120 -17.95 -11.59 -5.15
CA ILE A 120 -18.42 -10.29 -5.63
C ILE A 120 -17.20 -9.37 -5.74
N PRO A 121 -16.80 -8.95 -6.96
CA PRO A 121 -15.75 -7.96 -7.12
C PRO A 121 -16.24 -6.66 -6.50
N CYS A 122 -15.41 -6.00 -5.69
CA CYS A 122 -15.73 -4.75 -5.04
C CYS A 122 -14.46 -3.92 -4.81
N TRP A 123 -14.66 -2.69 -4.36
CA TRP A 123 -13.58 -1.82 -3.96
C TRP A 123 -13.34 -1.95 -2.45
N ILE A 124 -12.10 -2.18 -2.04
CA ILE A 124 -11.71 -2.11 -0.63
C ILE A 124 -10.98 -0.80 -0.35
N ASN A 125 -11.33 -0.18 0.78
CA ASN A 125 -10.56 0.90 1.39
C ASN A 125 -10.06 0.41 2.75
N TRP A 126 -8.75 0.35 2.93
CA TRP A 126 -8.10 0.11 4.21
C TRP A 126 -7.52 1.40 4.74
N THR A 127 -8.04 1.90 5.85
CA THR A 127 -7.56 3.11 6.50
C THR A 127 -7.10 2.84 7.90
N PHE A 128 -6.03 3.52 8.34
CA PHE A 128 -5.54 3.44 9.70
C PHE A 128 -4.69 4.64 10.07
N GLU A 129 -4.51 4.83 11.37
CA GLU A 129 -3.61 5.83 11.95
C GLU A 129 -2.29 5.17 12.38
N TYR A 130 -1.22 5.96 12.40
CA TYR A 130 0.11 5.51 12.79
C TYR A 130 0.87 6.55 13.62
N GLN A 131 2.04 6.18 14.14
CA GLN A 131 2.96 7.09 14.83
C GLN A 131 4.29 7.21 14.09
N GLY A 132 4.79 6.09 13.58
CA GLY A 132 6.01 6.02 12.77
C GLY A 132 5.83 5.08 11.59
N ALA A 133 6.60 5.31 10.54
CA ALA A 133 6.64 4.44 9.37
C ALA A 133 8.08 4.33 8.85
N GLU A 134 8.48 3.14 8.41
CA GLU A 134 9.76 2.87 7.77
C GLU A 134 9.54 2.01 6.52
N LEU A 135 9.99 2.49 5.37
CA LEU A 135 10.02 1.72 4.12
C LEU A 135 11.41 1.14 3.93
N LYS A 136 11.50 -0.15 3.59
CA LYS A 136 12.74 -0.88 3.35
C LYS A 136 12.68 -1.63 2.02
N TRP A 137 13.80 -1.69 1.30
CA TRP A 137 13.94 -2.43 0.05
C TRP A 137 15.38 -2.90 -0.13
N ASP A 138 15.59 -3.90 -0.98
CA ASP A 138 16.92 -4.43 -1.28
C ASP A 138 17.48 -3.92 -2.60
N SER A 139 16.63 -3.60 -3.58
CA SER A 139 17.01 -3.09 -4.88
C SER A 139 16.05 -2.04 -5.40
N TYR A 140 16.58 -1.17 -6.27
CA TYR A 140 15.81 -0.16 -6.97
C TYR A 140 16.40 0.12 -8.35
N VAL A 141 15.60 0.69 -9.24
CA VAL A 141 16.07 1.33 -10.48
C VAL A 141 15.60 2.78 -10.52
N LEU A 142 16.31 3.61 -11.26
CA LEU A 142 15.86 4.98 -11.53
C LEU A 142 14.57 4.94 -12.34
N HIS A 143 13.64 5.84 -12.05
CA HIS A 143 12.37 5.91 -12.77
C HIS A 143 12.57 6.12 -14.28
N GLU A 144 13.59 6.88 -14.69
CA GLU A 144 13.92 7.06 -16.11
C GLU A 144 14.34 5.77 -16.82
N ASP A 145 14.98 4.84 -16.11
CA ASP A 145 15.40 3.55 -16.66
C ASP A 145 14.28 2.53 -16.61
N TRP A 146 13.42 2.60 -15.60
CA TRP A 146 12.18 1.83 -15.56
C TRP A 146 11.28 2.13 -16.76
N LYS A 147 11.17 3.40 -17.16
CA LYS A 147 10.47 3.80 -18.39
C LYS A 147 11.07 3.20 -19.68
N LYS A 148 12.33 2.74 -19.64
CA LYS A 148 13.03 2.06 -20.73
C LYS A 148 12.98 0.53 -20.59
N GLY A 149 12.28 0.01 -19.57
CA GLY A 149 12.11 -1.42 -19.31
C GLY A 149 13.07 -2.03 -18.30
N ALA A 150 13.89 -1.22 -17.59
CA ALA A 150 14.67 -1.74 -16.48
C ALA A 150 13.77 -2.15 -15.31
N VAL A 151 14.12 -3.23 -14.62
CA VAL A 151 13.41 -3.72 -13.43
C VAL A 151 14.37 -3.87 -12.26
N PRO A 152 13.93 -3.63 -11.01
CA PRO A 152 14.72 -3.97 -9.84
C PRO A 152 14.99 -5.49 -9.79
N GLU A 153 16.25 -5.89 -9.60
CA GLU A 153 16.68 -7.29 -9.46
C GLU A 153 16.64 -7.78 -8.01
#